data_AF-A0A6L2NFL5-F1
#
_entry.id   AF-A0A6L2NFL5-F1
#
_cell.length_a   1.000
_cell.length_b   1.000
_cell.length_c   1.000
_cell.angle_alpha   90.00
_cell.angle_beta   90.00
_cell.angle_gamma   90.00
#
_symmetry.space_group_name_H-M   'P 1'
#
loop_
_entity.id
_entity.type
_entity.pdbx_description
1 polymer ?
#
loop_
_entity_poly.entity_id
_entity_poly.type
_entity_poly.pdbx_seq_one_letter_code
_entity_poly.pdbx_strand_id
1 'polypeptide(L)'
;MIVAKMRLHFLAAERRRPDQFTVLVRNVPPDIDESVSEHVEHFFCVNHPDHYLTHQVVYNANTLAEMVVAKKSLQNWLTYYTNKLERKNKRKTVKTGFWGLWGKKADAIDYYTEEIEKLSKEVSRVKND
;
A
#
# COMPACT_ATOMS: atom_id res chain seq x y z
N MET A 1 -33.45 -2.31 23.56
CA MET A 1 -33.58 -0.85 23.27
C MET A 1 -32.38 0.00 23.74
N ILE A 2 -31.73 -0.29 24.88
CA ILE A 2 -30.65 0.57 25.43
C ILE A 2 -29.44 0.71 24.48
N VAL A 3 -28.92 -0.40 23.94
CA VAL A 3 -27.77 -0.39 23.02
C VAL A 3 -28.06 0.41 21.74
N ALA A 4 -29.26 0.29 21.18
CA ALA A 4 -29.66 1.06 20.00
C ALA A 4 -29.68 2.57 20.28
N LYS A 5 -30.20 2.99 21.44
CA LYS A 5 -30.21 4.39 21.87
C LYS A 5 -28.79 4.93 22.07
N MET A 6 -27.91 4.15 22.70
CA MET A 6 -26.49 4.51 22.85
C MET A 6 -25.80 4.65 21.49
N ARG A 7 -26.05 3.74 20.55
CA ARG A 7 -25.49 3.80 19.19
C ARG A 7 -25.95 5.04 18.43
N LEU A 8 -27.24 5.39 18.49
CA LEU A 8 -27.75 6.58 17.81
C LEU A 8 -27.14 7.87 18.39
N HIS A 9 -27.04 7.96 19.72
CA HIS A 9 -26.38 9.09 20.36
C HIS A 9 -24.91 9.20 19.97
N PHE A 10 -24.20 8.06 19.93
CA PHE A 10 -22.82 8.00 19.48
C PHE A 10 -22.68 8.46 18.02
N LEU A 11 -23.49 7.95 17.10
CA LEU A 11 -23.46 8.35 15.69
C LEU A 11 -23.75 9.83 15.48
N ALA A 12 -24.68 10.41 16.25
CA ALA A 12 -25.00 11.83 16.16
C ALA A 12 -23.88 12.74 16.70
N ALA A 13 -23.07 12.25 17.67
CA ALA A 13 -21.97 12.98 18.28
C ALA A 13 -20.60 12.72 17.62
N GLU A 14 -20.54 11.78 16.67
CA GLU A 14 -19.30 11.36 16.01
C GLU A 14 -18.70 12.47 15.14
N ARG A 15 -17.38 12.51 15.04
CA ARG A 15 -16.69 13.48 14.18
C ARG A 15 -16.84 13.11 12.71
N ARG A 16 -16.64 14.09 11.83
CA ARG A 16 -16.63 13.86 10.37
C ARG A 16 -15.53 12.87 10.00
N ARG A 17 -15.88 11.80 9.31
CA ARG A 17 -14.95 10.80 8.80
C ARG A 17 -15.24 10.44 7.35
N PRO A 18 -14.25 10.01 6.55
CA PRO A 18 -14.46 9.67 5.14
C PRO A 18 -15.56 8.62 4.92
N ASP A 19 -15.69 7.64 5.81
CA ASP A 19 -16.71 6.58 5.73
C ASP A 19 -18.16 7.08 5.83
N GLN A 20 -18.38 8.30 6.31
CA GLN A 20 -19.71 8.93 6.32
C GLN A 20 -20.09 9.53 4.96
N PHE A 21 -19.12 9.77 4.07
CA PHE A 21 -19.29 10.46 2.79
C PHE A 21 -18.86 9.61 1.59
N THR A 22 -18.23 8.46 1.81
CA THR A 22 -17.73 7.57 0.76
C THR A 22 -18.57 6.30 0.70
N VAL A 23 -19.06 5.97 -0.50
CA VAL A 23 -19.82 4.74 -0.75
C VAL A 23 -18.97 3.80 -1.60
N LEU A 24 -18.95 2.51 -1.25
CA LEU A 24 -18.31 1.48 -2.06
C LEU A 24 -19.28 0.98 -3.13
N VAL A 25 -19.00 1.31 -4.39
CA VAL A 25 -19.73 0.82 -5.57
C VAL A 25 -19.02 -0.42 -6.11
N ARG A 26 -19.79 -1.48 -6.42
CA ARG A 26 -19.27 -2.76 -6.92
C ARG A 26 -20.07 -3.19 -8.14
N ASN A 27 -19.48 -4.08 -8.94
CA ASN A 27 -20.09 -4.64 -10.15
C ASN A 27 -20.51 -3.57 -11.17
N VAL A 28 -19.63 -2.59 -11.41
CA VAL A 28 -19.81 -1.62 -12.50
C VAL A 28 -19.80 -2.40 -13.83
N PRO A 29 -20.80 -2.23 -14.70
CA PRO A 29 -20.85 -2.95 -15.96
C PRO A 29 -19.66 -2.57 -16.84
N PRO A 30 -19.06 -3.53 -17.58
CA PRO A 30 -18.00 -3.22 -18.52
C PRO A 30 -18.59 -2.48 -19.73
N ASP A 31 -17.94 -1.40 -20.13
CA ASP A 31 -18.22 -0.67 -21.35
C ASP A 31 -17.03 -0.79 -22.32
N ILE A 32 -17.30 -0.82 -23.62
CA ILE A 32 -16.28 -0.89 -24.68
C ILE A 32 -15.77 0.51 -25.01
N ASP A 33 -16.63 1.52 -24.89
CA ASP A 33 -16.36 2.89 -25.33
C ASP A 33 -15.87 3.79 -24.18
N GLU A 34 -16.18 3.44 -22.93
CA GLU A 34 -15.84 4.21 -21.73
C GLU A 34 -15.00 3.39 -20.73
N SER A 35 -14.02 4.04 -20.10
CA SER A 35 -13.35 3.46 -18.94
C SER A 35 -14.29 3.39 -17.74
N VAL A 36 -13.99 2.51 -16.76
CA VAL A 36 -14.74 2.42 -15.50
C VAL A 36 -14.81 3.79 -14.77
N SER A 37 -13.76 4.60 -14.91
CA SER A 37 -13.67 5.94 -14.32
C SER A 37 -14.71 6.89 -14.94
N GLU A 38 -14.74 6.96 -16.27
CA GLU A 38 -15.67 7.82 -17.02
C GLU A 38 -17.11 7.37 -16.82
N HIS A 39 -17.37 6.07 -16.86
CA HIS A 39 -18.70 5.51 -16.65
C HIS A 39 -19.26 5.86 -15.27
N VAL A 40 -18.44 5.75 -14.22
CA VAL A 40 -18.83 6.14 -12.85
C VAL A 40 -19.06 7.64 -12.76
N GLU A 41 -18.16 8.45 -13.33
CA GLU A 41 -18.31 9.90 -13.32
C GLU A 41 -19.60 10.35 -14.01
N HIS A 42 -19.86 9.87 -15.23
CA HIS A 42 -21.07 10.17 -15.98
C HIS A 42 -22.33 9.76 -15.21
N PHE A 43 -22.37 8.53 -14.67
CA PHE A 43 -23.51 8.03 -13.91
C PHE A 43 -23.83 8.92 -12.71
N PHE A 44 -22.84 9.28 -11.90
CA PHE A 44 -23.06 10.06 -10.68
C PHE A 44 -23.32 11.55 -10.98
N CYS A 45 -22.69 12.13 -12.00
CA CYS A 45 -22.99 13.50 -12.43
C CYS A 45 -24.44 13.64 -12.93
N VAL A 46 -24.97 12.63 -13.63
CA VAL A 46 -26.36 12.66 -14.14
C VAL A 46 -27.38 12.39 -13.04
N ASN A 47 -27.15 11.37 -12.19
CA ASN A 47 -28.14 10.93 -11.21
C ASN A 47 -28.03 11.67 -9.86
N HIS A 48 -26.85 12.19 -9.51
CA HIS A 48 -26.56 12.83 -8.23
C HIS A 48 -25.75 14.14 -8.38
N PRO A 49 -26.15 15.08 -9.26
CA PRO A 49 -25.34 16.25 -9.64
C PRO A 49 -24.90 17.12 -8.46
N ASP A 50 -25.78 17.37 -7.49
CA ASP A 50 -25.50 18.26 -6.36
C ASP A 50 -24.73 17.58 -5.21
N HIS A 51 -24.52 16.26 -5.28
CA HIS A 51 -23.97 15.46 -4.19
C HIS A 51 -22.68 14.73 -4.57
N TYR A 52 -22.47 14.49 -5.86
CA TYR A 52 -21.25 13.87 -6.34
C TYR A 52 -20.07 14.83 -6.20
N LEU A 53 -18.98 14.33 -5.61
CA LEU A 53 -17.75 15.10 -5.41
C LEU A 53 -16.59 14.53 -6.22
N THR A 54 -16.31 13.24 -6.00
CA THR A 54 -15.19 12.55 -6.63
C THR A 54 -15.35 11.05 -6.44
N HIS A 55 -14.59 10.27 -7.21
CA HIS A 55 -14.46 8.83 -7.03
C HIS A 55 -12.99 8.43 -7.12
N GLN A 56 -12.69 7.23 -6.61
CA GLN A 56 -11.39 6.59 -6.74
C GLN A 56 -11.63 5.18 -7.26
N VAL A 57 -11.12 4.88 -8.46
CA VAL A 57 -11.20 3.54 -9.03
C VAL A 57 -10.27 2.61 -8.24
N VAL A 58 -10.77 1.40 -7.96
CA VAL A 58 -10.03 0.34 -7.26
C VAL A 58 -9.39 -0.56 -8.30
N TYR A 59 -8.06 -0.62 -8.28
CA TYR A 59 -7.26 -1.48 -9.16
C TYR A 59 -6.71 -2.68 -8.39
N ASN A 60 -6.42 -3.77 -9.11
CA ASN A 60 -5.73 -4.92 -8.53
C ASN A 60 -4.26 -4.57 -8.26
N ALA A 61 -3.97 -4.13 -7.03
CA ALA A 61 -2.64 -3.79 -6.59
C ALA A 61 -1.99 -4.87 -5.70
N ASN A 62 -2.43 -6.14 -5.79
CA ASN A 62 -1.96 -7.22 -4.91
C ASN A 62 -0.44 -7.42 -5.03
N THR A 63 0.08 -7.53 -6.25
CA THR A 63 1.52 -7.67 -6.52
C THR A 63 2.31 -6.47 -5.99
N LEU A 64 1.79 -5.25 -6.19
CA LEU A 64 2.41 -4.03 -5.68
C LEU A 64 2.44 -4.03 -4.13
N ALA A 65 1.35 -4.46 -3.50
CA ALA A 65 1.25 -4.54 -2.05
C ALA A 65 2.26 -5.55 -1.47
N GLU A 66 2.41 -6.72 -2.09
CA GLU A 66 3.42 -7.72 -1.70
C GLU A 66 4.85 -7.15 -1.80
N MET A 67 5.17 -6.46 -2.90
CA MET A 67 6.48 -5.82 -3.06
C MET A 67 6.73 -4.73 -2.01
N VAL A 68 5.73 -3.93 -1.66
CA VAL A 68 5.84 -2.91 -0.62
C VAL A 68 6.10 -3.54 0.75
N VAL A 69 5.42 -4.65 1.07
CA VAL A 69 5.65 -5.42 2.30
C VAL A 69 7.07 -6.00 2.34
N ALA A 70 7.54 -6.59 1.23
CA ALA A 70 8.90 -7.10 1.11
C ALA A 70 9.95 -5.99 1.31
N LYS A 71 9.75 -4.82 0.69
CA LYS A 71 10.62 -3.65 0.86
C LYS A 71 10.69 -3.18 2.31
N LYS A 72 9.55 -3.14 3.01
CA LYS A 72 9.49 -2.79 4.43
C LYS A 72 10.28 -3.78 5.30
N SER A 73 10.22 -5.07 4.97
CA SER A 73 11.01 -6.11 5.65
C SER A 73 12.52 -5.90 5.45
N LEU A 74 12.97 -5.64 4.23
CA LEU A 74 14.38 -5.34 3.94
C LEU A 74 14.85 -4.07 4.65
N GLN A 75 14.01 -3.03 4.69
CA GLN A 75 14.31 -1.79 5.42
C GLN A 75 14.52 -2.05 6.92
N ASN A 76 13.71 -2.92 7.54
CA ASN A 76 13.89 -3.30 8.93
C ASN A 76 15.25 -3.98 9.16
N TRP A 77 15.67 -4.86 8.25
CA TRP A 77 16.99 -5.49 8.30
C TRP A 77 18.12 -4.49 8.13
N LEU A 78 18.00 -3.56 7.19
CA LEU A 78 18.96 -2.47 7.01
C LEU A 78 19.10 -1.65 8.30
N THR A 79 17.99 -1.20 8.88
CA THR A 79 17.97 -0.49 10.16
C THR A 79 18.62 -1.31 11.29
N TYR A 80 18.34 -2.62 11.36
CA TYR A 80 18.97 -3.49 12.34
C TYR A 80 20.49 -3.52 12.22
N TYR A 81 21.03 -3.69 11.01
CA TYR A 81 22.48 -3.75 10.79
C TYR A 81 23.17 -2.40 10.97
N THR A 82 22.54 -1.30 10.57
CA THR A 82 23.04 0.06 10.83
C THR A 82 23.12 0.34 12.34
N ASN A 83 22.03 0.11 13.09
CA ASN A 83 22.01 0.30 14.54
C ASN A 83 23.07 -0.58 15.24
N LYS A 84 23.32 -1.78 14.71
CA LYS A 84 24.32 -2.70 15.26
C LYS A 84 25.75 -2.23 14.97
N LEU A 85 25.99 -1.64 13.81
CA LEU A 85 27.26 -1.02 13.46
C LEU A 85 27.55 0.16 14.40
N GLU A 86 26.60 1.08 14.58
CA GLU A 86 26.74 2.24 15.46
C GLU A 86 27.04 1.85 16.92
N ARG A 87 26.42 0.78 17.42
CA ARG A 87 26.60 0.33 18.81
C ARG A 87 27.91 -0.40 19.07
N LYS A 88 28.42 -1.15 18.09
CA LYS A 88 29.57 -2.07 18.30
C LYS A 88 30.79 -1.75 17.44
N ASN A 89 30.72 -0.74 16.56
CA ASN A 89 31.72 -0.37 15.56
C ASN A 89 32.31 -1.56 14.78
N LYS A 90 31.49 -2.60 14.55
CA LYS A 90 31.89 -3.82 13.83
C LYS A 90 30.91 -4.08 12.70
N ARG A 91 31.42 -4.02 11.46
CA ARG A 91 30.69 -4.42 10.26
C ARG A 91 30.38 -5.91 10.30
N LYS A 92 29.15 -6.25 9.92
CA LYS A 92 28.68 -7.64 9.84
C LYS A 92 28.61 -8.04 8.37
N THR A 93 29.01 -9.27 8.10
CA THR A 93 28.89 -9.85 6.78
C THR A 93 27.73 -10.82 6.74
N VAL A 94 27.01 -10.81 5.63
CA VAL A 94 25.97 -11.77 5.27
C VAL A 94 26.47 -12.57 4.06
N LYS A 95 25.93 -13.76 3.85
CA LYS A 95 26.15 -14.47 2.58
C LYS A 95 25.04 -14.09 1.60
N THR A 96 25.39 -13.98 0.33
CA THR A 96 24.48 -13.48 -0.72
C THR A 96 23.45 -14.52 -1.22
N GLY A 97 23.60 -15.80 -0.88
CA GLY A 97 22.70 -16.86 -1.34
C GLY A 97 21.45 -17.03 -0.48
N PHE A 98 20.67 -18.07 -0.79
CA PHE A 98 19.36 -18.33 -0.18
C PHE A 98 19.43 -18.31 1.36
N TRP A 99 18.65 -17.41 1.97
CA TRP A 99 18.57 -17.15 3.42
C TRP A 99 19.92 -16.89 4.11
N GLY A 100 20.95 -16.48 3.37
CA GLY A 100 22.28 -16.28 3.92
C GLY A 100 23.04 -17.58 4.27
N LEU A 101 22.59 -18.72 3.75
CA LEU A 101 23.19 -20.03 4.04
C LEU A 101 24.43 -20.31 3.16
N TRP A 102 24.39 -19.91 1.89
CA TRP A 102 25.40 -20.19 0.86
C TRP A 102 25.82 -18.90 0.13
N GLY A 103 26.91 -18.93 -0.63
CA GLY A 103 27.34 -17.81 -1.47
C GLY A 103 28.46 -16.94 -0.91
N LYS A 104 28.79 -15.87 -1.64
CA LYS A 104 29.88 -14.95 -1.31
C LYS A 104 29.51 -14.13 -0.08
N LYS A 105 30.52 -13.78 0.73
CA LYS A 105 30.34 -12.87 1.87
C LYS A 105 30.28 -11.44 1.34
N ALA A 106 29.25 -10.69 1.72
CA ALA A 106 29.09 -9.28 1.45
C ALA A 106 28.84 -8.52 2.76
N ASP A 107 29.10 -7.21 2.79
CA ASP A 107 28.69 -6.36 3.91
C ASP A 107 27.16 -6.35 4.01
N ALA A 108 26.63 -6.49 5.23
CA ALA A 108 25.20 -6.57 5.45
C ALA A 108 24.47 -5.30 5.01
N ILE A 109 25.02 -4.12 5.30
CA ILE A 109 24.39 -2.84 4.99
C ILE A 109 24.36 -2.65 3.48
N ASP A 110 25.48 -2.91 2.81
CA ASP A 110 25.58 -2.81 1.35
C ASP A 110 24.61 -3.79 0.66
N TYR A 111 24.55 -5.04 1.13
CA TYR A 111 23.64 -6.07 0.60
C TYR A 111 22.16 -5.68 0.70
N TYR A 112 21.68 -5.27 1.87
CA TYR A 112 20.27 -4.88 2.01
C TYR A 112 19.96 -3.58 1.26
N THR A 113 20.92 -2.67 1.14
CA THR A 113 20.75 -1.43 0.36
C THR A 113 20.57 -1.73 -1.13
N GLU A 114 21.42 -2.60 -1.69
CA GLU A 114 21.30 -3.04 -3.09
C GLU A 114 19.96 -3.77 -3.34
N GLU A 115 19.52 -4.62 -2.42
CA GLU A 115 18.27 -5.37 -2.58
C GLU A 115 17.04 -4.45 -2.52
N ILE A 116 17.06 -3.44 -1.65
CA ILE A 116 16.03 -2.39 -1.62
C ILE A 116 16.01 -1.60 -2.93
N GLU A 117 17.17 -1.31 -3.51
CA GLU A 117 17.27 -0.60 -4.79
C GLU A 117 16.70 -1.42 -5.95
N LYS A 118 17.05 -2.71 -6.04
CA LYS A 118 16.49 -3.63 -7.05
C LYS A 118 14.98 -3.72 -6.94
N LEU A 119 14.46 -3.94 -5.73
CA LEU A 119 13.03 -4.02 -5.50
C LEU A 119 12.33 -2.69 -5.79
N SER A 120 12.97 -1.55 -5.52
CA SER A 120 12.42 -0.23 -5.87
C SER A 120 12.33 -0.01 -7.38
N LYS A 121 13.32 -0.51 -8.15
CA LYS A 121 13.28 -0.49 -9.61
C LYS A 121 12.15 -1.38 -10.13
N GLU A 122 11.96 -2.56 -9.56
CA GLU A 122 10.87 -3.46 -9.91
C GLU A 122 9.49 -2.85 -9.62
N VAL A 123 9.30 -2.27 -8.42
CA VAL A 123 8.08 -1.55 -8.05
C VAL A 123 7.78 -0.42 -9.04
N SER A 124 8.80 0.33 -9.48
CA SER A 124 8.59 1.40 -10.45
C SER A 124 8.20 0.90 -11.84
N ARG A 125 8.61 -0.32 -12.23
CA ARG A 125 8.20 -0.95 -13.49
C ARG A 125 6.74 -1.37 -13.40
N VAL A 126 6.39 -2.16 -12.38
CA VAL A 126 5.01 -2.67 -12.17
C VAL A 126 4.00 -1.56 -11.95
N LYS A 127 4.40 -0.42 -11.38
CA LYS A 127 3.51 0.74 -11.21
C LYS A 127 3.17 1.44 -12.54
N ASN A 128 4.05 1.34 -13.53
CA ASN A 128 3.89 1.99 -14.83
C ASN A 128 3.28 1.07 -15.89
N ASP A 129 3.14 -0.22 -15.58
CA ASP A 129 2.41 -1.22 -16.37
C ASP A 129 0.92 -1.20 -16.01
#